data_AF-A0A8P0PDB1-F1
#
_entry.id   AF-A0A8P0PDB1-F1
#
_cell.length_a   1.000
_cell.length_b   1.000
_cell.length_c   1.000
_cell.angle_alpha   90.00
_cell.angle_beta   90.00
_cell.angle_gamma   90.00
#
_symmetry.space_group_name_H-M   'P 1'
#
loop_
_entity.id
_entity.type
_entity.pdbx_description
1 polymer ?
#
loop_
_entity_poly.entity_id
_entity_poly.type
_entity_poly.pdbx_seq_one_letter_code
_entity_poly.pdbx_strand_id
1 'polypeptide(L)'
;MLHMENQGSWGWGWSRGRAFRSSRLPDPTRHPNSQGHCPRPPSSSSCPEALGWTPQPELRSLKTRWVALATCWPSLGPAPPPWSRRGSGGLPGRGGEVSACSFQPAQSQGRQGAEQGREEKGCWQGLRMDPLADTLQRLREAFSAGRTRSPEFRAAQLKGLGRFLQENKQLLQEALAQDLHKSTFESEVSEIHISQSEIDLALRNLRSWMKDEKVPKNLATQLDSAFIRKEPFGLVLIIAPWNYPVNLTLVPLVGALAAGNCVVLKPSEFSRSTEKVLAEVLPRYLDQSCFAVVLGGPQETGQLLEHKFDYIFFTGSPRVGRIVMTAAAKHLTPVTLELGGKNPCYVDDDCDPQTVANRVAWFRYFNCGQTCVAPDYVLCSPHTRERLLPALQSAITRFYGDDPRRSPSLGRVVSDKHFRRLRGLLGCGRVAIGGQSDEDERYIAPTVLVDVQETEPVMQEEIFGPILPIVNVGSLDEAIDFINRREKPLALYAFSRSSQVVKRVLAQTSSGGFCGNDGFMHMTLASLPFGGVGASGMGSYHGKFSFDTFSHHRACLLRRPGLEKIYSIRYPPYSPRNLRMLLVAMEARSCSCTLL
;
A
#
# COMPACT_ATOMS: atom_id res chain seq x y z
N MET A 1 28.02 18.09 44.21
CA MET A 1 28.71 17.32 45.26
C MET A 1 27.80 17.31 46.49
N LEU A 2 27.64 16.17 47.17
CA LEU A 2 27.09 15.99 48.54
C LEU A 2 25.61 16.47 48.74
N HIS A 3 24.65 15.61 49.15
CA HIS A 3 24.37 15.10 50.51
C HIS A 3 23.92 16.21 51.51
N MET A 4 22.94 16.05 52.40
CA MET A 4 22.01 14.95 52.82
C MET A 4 20.91 15.57 53.72
N GLU A 5 19.73 15.02 54.03
CA GLU A 5 18.88 13.90 53.55
C GLU A 5 17.46 14.04 54.19
N ASN A 6 16.41 13.41 53.64
CA ASN A 6 15.44 12.67 54.51
C ASN A 6 14.53 11.66 53.77
N GLN A 7 13.79 10.87 54.56
CA GLN A 7 13.19 9.57 54.22
C GLN A 7 11.74 9.63 53.68
N GLY A 8 11.32 8.57 52.97
CA GLY A 8 9.93 8.37 52.52
C GLY A 8 9.70 6.96 51.96
N SER A 9 9.20 6.03 52.78
CA SER A 9 9.00 4.61 52.43
C SER A 9 7.76 4.39 51.56
N TRP A 10 7.82 3.43 50.61
CA TRP A 10 7.10 2.13 50.68
C TRP A 10 7.23 1.36 49.35
N GLY A 11 7.51 0.05 49.43
CA GLY A 11 7.58 -0.83 48.25
C GLY A 11 7.33 -2.29 48.63
N TRP A 12 6.67 -3.04 47.75
CA TRP A 12 6.30 -4.45 47.97
C TRP A 12 7.05 -5.39 47.02
N GLY A 13 7.81 -6.33 47.59
CA GLY A 13 8.53 -7.38 46.86
C GLY A 13 8.17 -8.77 47.39
N TRP A 14 7.97 -9.73 46.48
CA TRP A 14 7.53 -11.10 46.83
C TRP A 14 8.68 -11.98 47.38
N SER A 15 8.36 -12.84 48.35
CA SER A 15 9.18 -14.02 48.71
C SER A 15 8.30 -15.20 49.18
N ARG A 16 8.90 -16.36 49.49
CA ARG A 16 8.27 -17.70 49.28
C ARG A 16 7.86 -18.48 50.55
N GLY A 17 6.65 -19.06 50.52
CA GLY A 17 6.48 -20.53 50.50
C GLY A 17 6.04 -21.29 51.76
N ARG A 18 5.54 -22.53 51.50
CA ARG A 18 5.04 -23.59 52.42
C ARG A 18 3.66 -23.35 53.08
N ALA A 19 2.87 -24.36 53.48
CA ALA A 19 2.65 -25.76 53.02
C ALA A 19 1.54 -26.43 53.88
N PHE A 20 0.66 -27.28 53.32
CA PHE A 20 -0.16 -28.24 54.11
C PHE A 20 -0.58 -29.49 53.28
N ARG A 21 -1.17 -30.52 53.91
CA ARG A 21 -1.32 -31.92 53.39
C ARG A 21 -2.77 -32.45 53.31
N SER A 22 -2.96 -33.45 52.43
CA SER A 22 -3.91 -34.62 52.37
C SER A 22 -5.05 -34.76 53.43
N SER A 23 -6.23 -35.35 53.16
CA SER A 23 -6.65 -36.46 52.25
C SER A 23 -8.16 -36.32 51.88
N ARG A 24 -8.95 -37.24 51.25
CA ARG A 24 -8.88 -38.70 50.95
C ARG A 24 -9.85 -39.10 49.81
N LEU A 25 -9.97 -40.39 49.49
CA LEU A 25 -11.00 -41.05 48.65
C LEU A 25 -12.00 -41.87 49.53
N PRO A 26 -13.17 -42.31 49.01
CA PRO A 26 -13.26 -43.58 48.24
C PRO A 26 -14.17 -43.58 46.98
N ASP A 27 -13.97 -44.59 46.12
CA ASP A 27 -14.87 -45.10 45.06
C ASP A 27 -15.40 -46.50 45.49
N PRO A 28 -16.52 -47.04 44.94
CA PRO A 28 -16.36 -48.30 44.19
C PRO A 28 -17.40 -48.65 43.07
N THR A 29 -16.94 -48.73 41.81
CA THR A 29 -17.30 -49.80 40.82
C THR A 29 -18.74 -49.83 40.21
N ARG A 30 -19.10 -50.60 39.15
CA ARG A 30 -18.52 -51.83 38.54
C ARG A 30 -18.88 -52.07 37.04
N HIS A 31 -18.08 -52.90 36.38
CA HIS A 31 -18.11 -53.36 34.96
C HIS A 31 -18.82 -54.73 34.77
N PRO A 32 -18.89 -55.42 33.59
CA PRO A 32 -18.02 -55.46 32.37
C PRO A 32 -18.79 -55.05 31.06
N ASN A 33 -18.62 -55.53 29.81
CA ASN A 33 -17.77 -56.49 29.05
C ASN A 33 -17.71 -56.04 27.54
N SER A 34 -17.15 -56.67 26.48
CA SER A 34 -16.39 -57.93 26.27
C SER A 34 -15.60 -57.94 24.92
N GLN A 35 -14.31 -58.33 24.98
CA GLN A 35 -13.51 -59.22 24.10
C GLN A 35 -13.45 -59.14 22.54
N GLY A 36 -12.20 -59.28 22.03
CA GLY A 36 -11.76 -59.55 20.65
C GLY A 36 -10.22 -59.73 20.59
N HIS A 37 -9.62 -60.45 19.63
CA HIS A 37 -8.23 -60.99 19.74
C HIS A 37 -7.20 -60.63 18.63
N CYS A 38 -5.93 -60.91 18.96
CA CYS A 38 -4.62 -60.78 18.27
C CYS A 38 -4.44 -61.61 16.96
N PRO A 39 -3.32 -61.54 16.15
CA PRO A 39 -1.90 -61.34 16.57
C PRO A 39 -0.90 -60.57 15.63
N ARG A 40 0.40 -60.61 16.00
CA ARG A 40 1.66 -60.12 15.34
C ARG A 40 2.51 -61.31 14.81
N PRO A 41 3.51 -61.20 13.88
CA PRO A 41 4.89 -60.67 14.12
C PRO A 41 5.64 -60.16 12.83
N PRO A 42 7.00 -60.07 12.69
CA PRO A 42 8.14 -59.81 13.61
C PRO A 42 8.96 -58.52 13.21
N SER A 43 10.30 -58.47 13.39
CA SER A 43 11.14 -57.26 13.60
C SER A 43 12.52 -57.20 12.88
N SER A 44 13.07 -56.00 12.64
CA SER A 44 14.52 -55.60 12.67
C SER A 44 14.67 -54.12 12.22
N SER A 45 15.76 -53.34 12.42
CA SER A 45 17.10 -53.54 13.01
C SER A 45 17.56 -52.29 13.81
N SER A 46 18.86 -52.14 14.14
CA SER A 46 19.41 -51.29 15.22
C SER A 46 20.17 -50.02 14.80
N CYS A 47 20.43 -49.12 15.77
CA CYS A 47 21.39 -48.01 15.71
C CYS A 47 22.25 -47.98 17.01
N PRO A 48 23.55 -47.63 16.96
CA PRO A 48 24.40 -47.41 18.13
C PRO A 48 24.68 -45.93 18.44
N GLU A 49 25.14 -45.64 19.67
CA GLU A 49 25.56 -44.31 20.16
C GLU A 49 27.09 -44.17 20.34
N ALA A 50 27.52 -42.94 20.69
CA ALA A 50 28.86 -42.54 21.19
C ALA A 50 30.01 -42.58 20.14
N LEU A 51 31.02 -41.71 20.19
CA LEU A 51 31.61 -40.92 21.29
C LEU A 51 31.82 -39.44 20.89
N GLY A 52 32.14 -38.56 21.85
CA GLY A 52 32.58 -37.17 21.61
C GLY A 52 33.94 -36.87 22.25
N TRP A 53 34.42 -35.61 22.18
CA TRP A 53 35.25 -34.94 23.21
C TRP A 53 35.44 -33.43 22.90
N THR A 54 36.14 -32.72 23.80
CA THR A 54 36.11 -31.26 24.10
C THR A 54 37.10 -30.36 23.27
N PRO A 55 37.10 -28.99 23.43
CA PRO A 55 37.52 -28.06 22.37
C PRO A 55 38.72 -27.11 22.64
N GLN A 56 39.01 -26.21 21.66
CA GLN A 56 39.79 -24.94 21.71
C GLN A 56 41.34 -25.04 21.84
N PRO A 57 42.14 -23.94 21.64
CA PRO A 57 41.81 -22.54 21.29
C PRO A 57 42.60 -21.92 20.08
N GLU A 58 42.47 -20.58 19.93
CA GLU A 58 43.12 -19.57 19.07
C GLU A 58 44.50 -19.81 18.40
N LEU A 59 44.73 -19.11 17.27
CA LEU A 59 45.94 -18.29 17.08
C LEU A 59 45.71 -17.08 16.13
N ARG A 60 46.66 -16.15 16.07
CA ARG A 60 46.46 -14.74 15.63
C ARG A 60 46.99 -14.39 14.24
N SER A 61 46.29 -13.45 13.60
CA SER A 61 46.78 -12.36 12.74
C SER A 61 47.67 -12.64 11.52
N LEU A 62 47.33 -11.99 10.40
CA LEU A 62 48.33 -11.39 9.50
C LEU A 62 47.78 -10.10 8.89
N LYS A 63 48.56 -9.01 8.94
CA LYS A 63 48.30 -7.75 8.23
C LYS A 63 48.98 -7.80 6.88
N THR A 64 48.31 -7.42 5.80
CA THR A 64 48.98 -7.01 4.55
C THR A 64 48.30 -5.76 3.98
N ARG A 65 49.11 -4.84 3.43
CA ARG A 65 48.64 -3.55 2.89
C ARG A 65 48.00 -3.74 1.52
N TRP A 66 46.93 -3.00 1.24
CA TRP A 66 46.60 -2.62 -0.13
C TRP A 66 47.32 -1.32 -0.49
N VAL A 67 47.93 -1.28 -1.67
CA VAL A 67 48.59 -0.10 -2.22
C VAL A 67 47.58 0.67 -3.06
N ALA A 68 47.51 1.99 -2.85
CA ALA A 68 46.73 2.88 -3.70
C ALA A 68 47.55 3.27 -4.94
N LEU A 69 46.91 3.25 -6.11
CA LEU A 69 47.39 3.92 -7.32
C LEU A 69 46.23 4.70 -7.93
N ALA A 70 46.42 6.00 -8.09
CA ALA A 70 45.43 6.92 -8.66
C ALA A 70 46.11 7.84 -9.68
N THR A 71 45.78 7.64 -10.96
CA THR A 71 46.15 8.44 -12.14
C THR A 71 45.20 8.03 -13.28
N CYS A 72 44.85 8.88 -14.25
CA CYS A 72 44.68 10.33 -14.22
C CYS A 72 43.67 10.73 -15.32
N TRP A 73 43.25 12.00 -15.36
CA TRP A 73 42.44 12.55 -16.46
C TRP A 73 43.25 12.54 -17.77
N PRO A 74 42.63 12.36 -18.95
CA PRO A 74 42.37 13.56 -19.74
C PRO A 74 40.99 13.58 -20.45
N SER A 75 40.53 14.78 -20.74
CA SER A 75 39.33 15.10 -21.51
C SER A 75 39.68 15.57 -22.92
N LEU A 76 38.82 15.29 -23.91
CA LEU A 76 38.40 16.22 -24.98
C LEU A 76 37.29 15.58 -25.85
N GLY A 77 36.49 16.41 -26.52
CA GLY A 77 35.47 15.98 -27.51
C GLY A 77 36.08 15.70 -28.90
N PRO A 78 35.26 15.44 -29.95
CA PRO A 78 34.29 16.45 -30.41
C PRO A 78 32.90 15.91 -30.85
N ALA A 79 32.05 16.81 -31.34
CA ALA A 79 30.68 16.57 -31.82
C ALA A 79 30.61 16.12 -33.31
N PRO A 80 29.49 15.51 -33.77
CA PRO A 80 29.31 15.05 -35.15
C PRO A 80 28.93 16.17 -36.15
N PRO A 81 29.21 16.01 -37.46
CA PRO A 81 28.95 17.00 -38.50
C PRO A 81 27.51 16.95 -39.07
N PRO A 82 27.01 18.05 -39.67
CA PRO A 82 25.68 18.12 -40.30
C PRO A 82 25.65 17.53 -41.73
N TRP A 83 24.47 17.09 -42.18
CA TRP A 83 24.18 16.72 -43.57
C TRP A 83 23.20 17.71 -44.22
N SER A 84 23.31 17.88 -45.54
CA SER A 84 22.78 19.05 -46.27
C SER A 84 21.58 18.74 -47.19
N ARG A 85 20.83 19.79 -47.56
CA ARG A 85 19.67 19.70 -48.49
C ARG A 85 20.08 19.85 -49.96
N ARG A 86 19.58 18.94 -50.80
CA ARG A 86 18.99 19.15 -52.16
C ARG A 86 17.82 18.14 -52.27
N GLY A 87 16.71 18.31 -53.00
CA GLY A 87 16.49 19.01 -54.27
C GLY A 87 16.79 18.06 -55.43
N SER A 88 15.87 17.69 -56.35
CA SER A 88 14.46 18.08 -56.56
C SER A 88 13.78 17.17 -57.60
N GLY A 89 12.46 17.01 -57.57
CA GLY A 89 11.66 16.30 -58.60
C GLY A 89 10.27 15.91 -58.08
N GLY A 90 9.24 15.77 -58.93
CA GLY A 90 7.90 15.40 -58.44
C GLY A 90 6.78 15.32 -59.48
N LEU A 91 5.55 15.15 -58.95
CA LEU A 91 4.24 15.09 -59.61
C LEU A 91 3.95 13.82 -60.47
N PRO A 92 2.67 13.44 -60.70
CA PRO A 92 1.46 13.69 -59.88
C PRO A 92 0.55 12.45 -59.68
N GLY A 93 -0.46 12.57 -58.81
CA GLY A 93 -1.80 12.02 -59.13
C GLY A 93 -2.57 11.28 -58.03
N ARG A 94 -3.78 11.81 -57.73
CA ARG A 94 -4.90 11.21 -56.96
C ARG A 94 -4.62 10.97 -55.45
N GLY A 95 -5.57 11.20 -54.54
CA GLY A 95 -6.91 11.79 -54.69
C GLY A 95 -7.91 11.15 -53.70
N GLY A 96 -8.35 11.91 -52.69
CA GLY A 96 -9.31 11.45 -51.69
C GLY A 96 -9.51 12.48 -50.58
N GLU A 97 -10.67 13.13 -50.55
CA GLU A 97 -11.05 14.11 -49.52
C GLU A 97 -11.90 13.44 -48.43
N VAL A 98 -11.71 13.85 -47.16
CA VAL A 98 -12.79 13.92 -46.16
C VAL A 98 -12.60 15.21 -45.35
N SER A 99 -13.69 15.92 -45.06
CA SER A 99 -13.67 17.26 -44.45
C SER A 99 -13.48 17.25 -42.93
N ALA A 100 -12.93 18.35 -42.40
CA ALA A 100 -13.02 18.73 -40.99
C ALA A 100 -13.20 20.27 -40.88
N CYS A 101 -14.21 20.70 -40.12
CA CYS A 101 -14.61 22.11 -40.05
C CYS A 101 -13.59 22.99 -39.30
N SER A 102 -13.45 24.24 -39.74
CA SER A 102 -12.77 25.30 -38.98
C SER A 102 -13.73 26.47 -38.76
N PHE A 103 -13.85 26.92 -37.50
CA PHE A 103 -14.67 28.07 -37.11
C PHE A 103 -13.85 29.36 -37.20
N GLN A 104 -14.43 30.42 -37.78
CA GLN A 104 -13.90 31.78 -37.72
C GLN A 104 -14.76 32.66 -36.79
N PRO A 105 -14.17 33.47 -35.90
CA PRO A 105 -14.82 34.66 -35.36
C PRO A 105 -14.55 35.88 -36.27
N ALA A 106 -15.52 36.81 -36.34
CA ALA A 106 -15.49 37.94 -37.26
C ALA A 106 -14.59 39.11 -36.80
N GLN A 107 -14.19 39.95 -37.75
CA GLN A 107 -13.52 41.23 -37.50
C GLN A 107 -14.55 42.33 -37.20
N SER A 108 -14.18 43.29 -36.35
CA SER A 108 -14.85 44.60 -36.27
C SER A 108 -13.83 45.72 -36.08
N GLN A 109 -13.76 46.63 -37.06
CA GLN A 109 -13.18 47.96 -36.89
C GLN A 109 -14.19 48.81 -36.10
N GLY A 110 -13.84 49.83 -35.31
CA GLY A 110 -12.54 50.41 -34.96
C GLY A 110 -12.73 51.90 -34.61
N ARG A 111 -11.84 52.52 -33.83
CA ARG A 111 -11.76 54.00 -33.69
C ARG A 111 -10.41 54.47 -33.11
N GLN A 112 -10.06 55.72 -33.39
CA GLN A 112 -8.79 56.38 -33.07
C GLN A 112 -8.88 57.18 -31.76
N GLY A 113 -7.75 57.49 -31.12
CA GLY A 113 -7.74 58.38 -29.95
C GLY A 113 -6.39 58.62 -29.25
N ALA A 114 -5.64 59.61 -29.75
CA ALA A 114 -4.58 60.38 -29.06
C ALA A 114 -3.30 59.66 -28.54
N GLU A 115 -2.25 60.48 -28.39
CA GLU A 115 -0.92 60.12 -27.90
C GLU A 115 -0.76 60.47 -26.41
N GLN A 116 0.08 59.74 -25.67
CA GLN A 116 1.17 60.24 -24.80
C GLN A 116 1.70 59.12 -23.86
N GLY A 117 2.90 59.32 -23.29
CA GLY A 117 3.40 58.51 -22.17
C GLY A 117 4.07 57.18 -22.54
N ARG A 118 5.25 57.23 -23.17
CA ARG A 118 6.12 56.05 -23.39
C ARG A 118 6.90 55.70 -22.10
N GLU A 119 6.19 55.28 -21.05
CA GLU A 119 6.84 54.67 -19.88
C GLU A 119 7.32 53.26 -20.22
N GLU A 120 8.63 53.01 -20.07
CA GLU A 120 9.18 51.66 -20.08
C GLU A 120 8.83 50.93 -18.78
N LYS A 121 7.57 50.49 -18.66
CA LYS A 121 7.14 49.51 -17.66
C LYS A 121 7.75 48.15 -18.00
N GLY A 122 9.05 48.03 -17.72
CA GLY A 122 9.83 46.83 -17.92
C GLY A 122 9.13 45.64 -17.28
N CYS A 123 8.92 44.59 -18.07
CA CYS A 123 8.11 43.44 -17.69
C CYS A 123 8.87 42.50 -16.72
N TRP A 124 9.23 43.03 -15.55
CA TRP A 124 9.57 42.24 -14.37
C TRP A 124 8.29 41.61 -13.81
N GLN A 125 7.66 40.72 -14.59
CA GLN A 125 6.99 39.57 -14.01
C GLN A 125 8.09 38.83 -13.23
N GLY A 126 8.19 39.14 -11.93
CA GLY A 126 9.30 38.70 -11.11
C GLY A 126 9.47 37.19 -11.21
N LEU A 127 10.71 36.72 -11.40
CA LEU A 127 10.99 35.29 -11.44
C LEU A 127 10.51 34.69 -10.12
N ARG A 128 9.34 34.03 -10.17
CA ARG A 128 8.76 33.33 -9.04
C ARG A 128 9.56 32.05 -8.87
N MET A 129 10.73 32.20 -8.25
CA MET A 129 11.66 31.12 -7.93
C MET A 129 10.86 29.95 -7.37
N ASP A 130 10.95 28.81 -8.05
CA ASP A 130 10.29 27.59 -7.62
C ASP A 130 10.85 27.20 -6.24
N PRO A 131 10.04 27.20 -5.16
CA PRO A 131 10.52 26.89 -3.82
C PRO A 131 10.90 25.41 -3.65
N LEU A 132 10.58 24.56 -4.63
CA LEU A 132 10.90 23.13 -4.64
C LEU A 132 12.22 22.82 -5.37
N ALA A 133 12.69 23.71 -6.27
CA ALA A 133 13.81 23.47 -7.18
C ALA A 133 15.06 22.94 -6.48
N ASP A 134 15.58 23.70 -5.50
CA ASP A 134 16.80 23.34 -4.76
C ASP A 134 16.66 22.01 -4.00
N THR A 135 15.46 21.74 -3.47
CA THR A 135 15.16 20.49 -2.78
C THR A 135 15.14 19.31 -3.75
N LEU A 136 14.46 19.43 -4.89
CA LEU A 136 14.37 18.39 -5.90
C LEU A 136 15.73 18.14 -6.58
N GLN A 137 16.51 19.18 -6.85
CA GLN A 137 17.87 19.07 -7.39
C GLN A 137 18.78 18.31 -6.43
N ARG A 138 18.85 18.74 -5.16
CA ARG A 138 19.67 18.10 -4.11
C ARG A 138 19.37 16.61 -3.96
N LEU A 139 18.09 16.21 -4.02
CA LEU A 139 17.67 14.80 -3.94
C LEU A 139 18.14 13.99 -5.17
N ARG A 140 18.12 14.57 -6.38
CA ARG A 140 18.63 13.93 -7.60
C ARG A 140 20.14 13.79 -7.60
N GLU A 141 20.86 14.80 -7.11
CA GLU A 141 22.32 14.77 -6.99
C GLU A 141 22.76 13.65 -6.02
N ALA A 142 22.09 13.54 -4.87
CA ALA A 142 22.33 12.47 -3.90
C ALA A 142 22.05 11.06 -4.46
N PHE A 143 20.98 10.90 -5.26
CA PHE A 143 20.70 9.64 -5.96
C PHE A 143 21.73 9.33 -7.05
N SER A 144 22.10 10.33 -7.85
CA SER A 144 23.04 10.20 -8.97
C SER A 144 24.47 9.88 -8.50
N ALA A 145 24.89 10.46 -7.37
CA ALA A 145 26.11 10.08 -6.65
C ALA A 145 26.05 8.66 -6.04
N GLY A 146 24.90 7.98 -6.11
CA GLY A 146 24.74 6.59 -5.71
C GLY A 146 24.62 6.35 -4.20
N ARG A 147 24.38 7.39 -3.39
CA ARG A 147 24.35 7.30 -1.91
C ARG A 147 23.39 6.23 -1.39
N THR A 148 22.24 6.09 -2.04
CA THR A 148 21.16 5.15 -1.68
C THR A 148 21.41 3.68 -2.10
N ARG A 149 22.51 3.39 -2.80
CA ARG A 149 22.73 2.06 -3.43
C ARG A 149 23.11 0.96 -2.45
N SER A 150 23.83 1.25 -1.37
CA SER A 150 24.31 0.21 -0.45
C SER A 150 23.21 -0.34 0.46
N PRO A 151 23.16 -1.66 0.72
CA PRO A 151 22.24 -2.23 1.71
C PRO A 151 22.47 -1.66 3.12
N GLU A 152 23.71 -1.25 3.44
CA GLU A 152 24.08 -0.61 4.70
C GLU A 152 23.39 0.77 4.87
N PHE A 153 23.39 1.61 3.83
CA PHE A 153 22.68 2.90 3.86
C PHE A 153 21.18 2.69 4.02
N ARG A 154 20.58 1.81 3.21
CA ARG A 154 19.14 1.50 3.25
C ARG A 154 18.71 0.99 4.62
N ALA A 155 19.48 0.07 5.21
CA ALA A 155 19.24 -0.43 6.56
C ALA A 155 19.40 0.65 7.64
N ALA A 156 20.28 1.65 7.44
CA ALA A 156 20.39 2.80 8.35
C ALA A 156 19.14 3.70 8.30
N GLN A 157 18.60 3.98 7.10
CA GLN A 157 17.36 4.75 6.94
C GLN A 157 16.15 4.03 7.56
N LEU A 158 16.00 2.72 7.31
CA LEU A 158 14.92 1.91 7.91
C LEU A 158 15.03 1.85 9.45
N LYS A 159 16.24 1.72 10.00
CA LYS A 159 16.46 1.86 11.46
C LYS A 159 16.18 3.28 11.97
N GLY A 160 16.32 4.29 11.12
CA GLY A 160 15.88 5.67 11.36
C GLY A 160 14.38 5.75 11.58
N LEU A 161 13.59 5.18 10.66
CA LEU A 161 12.12 5.09 10.80
C LEU A 161 11.69 4.35 12.08
N GLY A 162 12.35 3.23 12.39
CA GLY A 162 12.06 2.47 13.62
C GLY A 162 12.29 3.32 14.88
N ARG A 163 13.42 4.04 14.95
CA ARG A 163 13.68 4.98 16.05
C ARG A 163 12.66 6.12 16.10
N PHE A 164 12.31 6.72 14.95
CA PHE A 164 11.29 7.76 14.87
C PHE A 164 9.97 7.30 15.50
N LEU A 165 9.46 6.12 15.13
CA LEU A 165 8.23 5.56 15.69
C LEU A 165 8.32 5.29 17.19
N GLN A 166 9.39 4.66 17.67
CA GLN A 166 9.50 4.29 19.08
C GLN A 166 9.73 5.51 19.98
N GLU A 167 10.61 6.43 19.59
CA GLU A 167 10.98 7.61 20.40
C GLU A 167 9.87 8.68 20.40
N ASN A 168 9.04 8.75 19.35
CA ASN A 168 8.00 9.78 19.20
C ASN A 168 6.56 9.22 19.28
N LYS A 169 6.40 7.96 19.74
CA LYS A 169 5.11 7.28 19.85
C LYS A 169 4.01 8.10 20.53
N GLN A 170 4.31 8.69 21.69
CA GLN A 170 3.36 9.51 22.44
C GLN A 170 2.92 10.75 21.64
N LEU A 171 3.89 11.47 21.04
CA LEU A 171 3.64 12.65 20.22
C LEU A 171 2.79 12.33 18.97
N LEU A 172 3.00 11.15 18.36
CA LEU A 172 2.17 10.67 17.25
C LEU A 172 0.75 10.33 17.70
N GLN A 173 0.57 9.69 18.85
CA GLN A 173 -0.76 9.39 19.42
C GLN A 173 -1.52 10.67 19.80
N GLU A 174 -0.84 11.68 20.34
CA GLU A 174 -1.43 12.99 20.64
C GLU A 174 -1.85 13.74 19.37
N ALA A 175 -1.03 13.69 18.31
CA ALA A 175 -1.38 14.26 17.01
C ALA A 175 -2.61 13.58 16.38
N LEU A 176 -2.66 12.25 16.40
CA LEU A 176 -3.79 11.46 15.90
C LEU A 176 -5.08 11.69 16.71
N ALA A 177 -4.96 11.91 18.01
CA ALA A 177 -6.09 12.30 18.86
C ALA A 177 -6.61 13.72 18.51
N GLN A 178 -5.74 14.67 18.20
CA GLN A 178 -6.13 16.03 17.78
C GLN A 178 -6.76 16.05 16.37
N ASP A 179 -6.20 15.30 15.41
CA ASP A 179 -6.67 15.30 14.02
C ASP A 179 -7.98 14.51 13.83
N LEU A 180 -8.17 13.40 14.56
CA LEU A 180 -9.23 12.41 14.30
C LEU A 180 -10.03 11.96 15.54
N HIS A 181 -9.67 12.41 16.75
CA HIS A 181 -10.10 11.80 18.03
C HIS A 181 -9.80 10.29 18.09
N LYS A 182 -8.75 9.84 17.38
CA LYS A 182 -8.37 8.43 17.33
C LYS A 182 -7.85 7.97 18.68
N SER A 183 -8.41 6.90 19.23
CA SER A 183 -8.02 6.41 20.56
C SER A 183 -6.57 5.90 20.56
N THR A 184 -5.95 5.81 21.75
CA THR A 184 -4.61 5.20 21.90
C THR A 184 -4.55 3.78 21.34
N PHE A 185 -5.63 3.00 21.49
CA PHE A 185 -5.73 1.63 20.98
C PHE A 185 -5.82 1.59 19.45
N GLU A 186 -6.71 2.39 18.84
CA GLU A 186 -6.81 2.47 17.38
C GLU A 186 -5.50 2.97 16.76
N SER A 187 -4.87 3.98 17.37
CA SER A 187 -3.58 4.54 16.95
C SER A 187 -2.46 3.50 17.02
N GLU A 188 -2.36 2.75 18.12
CA GLU A 188 -1.34 1.70 18.23
C GLU A 188 -1.49 0.64 17.14
N VAL A 189 -2.70 0.10 16.95
CA VAL A 189 -2.94 -1.03 16.05
C VAL A 189 -2.89 -0.63 14.57
N SER A 190 -3.47 0.51 14.19
CA SER A 190 -3.66 0.88 12.78
C SER A 190 -2.62 1.86 12.22
N GLU A 191 -1.79 2.46 13.07
CA GLU A 191 -0.78 3.45 12.67
C GLU A 191 0.64 2.98 13.01
N ILE A 192 0.90 2.73 14.29
CA ILE A 192 2.26 2.58 14.82
C ILE A 192 2.77 1.14 14.68
N HIS A 193 2.02 0.15 15.15
CA HIS A 193 2.46 -1.25 15.18
C HIS A 193 2.58 -1.85 13.76
N ILE A 194 1.68 -1.50 12.85
CA ILE A 194 1.73 -1.93 11.45
C ILE A 194 2.95 -1.33 10.72
N SER A 195 3.23 -0.03 10.92
CA SER A 195 4.41 0.65 10.36
C SER A 195 5.72 0.06 10.90
N GLN A 196 5.79 -0.22 12.22
CA GLN A 196 6.95 -0.89 12.84
C GLN A 196 7.14 -2.31 12.27
N SER A 197 6.06 -3.07 12.10
CA SER A 197 6.11 -4.44 11.57
C SER A 197 6.65 -4.49 10.13
N GLU A 198 6.30 -3.50 9.31
CA GLU A 198 6.82 -3.31 7.96
C GLU A 198 8.31 -2.93 7.95
N ILE A 199 8.73 -2.00 8.82
CA ILE A 199 10.16 -1.64 9.00
C ILE A 199 10.98 -2.89 9.36
N ASP A 200 10.49 -3.69 10.32
CA ASP A 200 11.19 -4.90 10.77
C ASP A 200 11.17 -6.01 9.71
N LEU A 201 10.09 -6.14 8.94
CA LEU A 201 9.98 -7.06 7.82
C LEU A 201 10.98 -6.72 6.70
N ALA A 202 11.08 -5.43 6.35
CA ALA A 202 12.05 -4.93 5.40
C ALA A 202 13.48 -5.14 5.91
N LEU A 203 13.78 -4.80 7.17
CA LEU A 203 15.11 -5.00 7.77
C LEU A 203 15.53 -6.48 7.80
N ARG A 204 14.62 -7.41 8.12
CA ARG A 204 14.90 -8.86 8.08
C ARG A 204 15.22 -9.36 6.67
N ASN A 205 14.58 -8.81 5.64
CA ASN A 205 14.62 -9.38 4.28
C ASN A 205 15.43 -8.59 3.24
N LEU A 206 15.88 -7.37 3.55
CA LEU A 206 16.49 -6.41 2.62
C LEU A 206 17.54 -7.04 1.67
N ARG A 207 18.52 -7.78 2.22
CA ARG A 207 19.57 -8.43 1.41
C ARG A 207 19.06 -9.58 0.52
N SER A 208 17.91 -10.17 0.85
CA SER A 208 17.23 -11.17 0.03
C SER A 208 16.45 -10.50 -1.11
N TRP A 209 15.70 -9.44 -0.82
CA TRP A 209 14.93 -8.69 -1.82
C TRP A 209 15.83 -8.01 -2.86
N MET A 210 16.98 -7.47 -2.44
CA MET A 210 17.99 -6.87 -3.34
C MET A 210 18.75 -7.88 -4.22
N LYS A 211 18.51 -9.19 -4.08
CA LYS A 211 19.27 -10.23 -4.78
C LYS A 211 18.81 -10.43 -6.23
N ASP A 212 19.77 -10.68 -7.11
CA ASP A 212 19.52 -11.15 -8.47
C ASP A 212 18.73 -12.46 -8.47
N GLU A 213 17.66 -12.47 -9.24
CA GLU A 213 16.74 -13.60 -9.37
C GLU A 213 17.00 -14.34 -10.68
N LYS A 214 17.47 -15.58 -10.59
CA LYS A 214 17.75 -16.41 -11.77
C LYS A 214 16.44 -16.86 -12.38
N VAL A 215 16.29 -16.65 -13.69
CA VAL A 215 15.08 -17.07 -14.43
C VAL A 215 15.31 -18.41 -15.14
N PRO A 216 14.24 -19.17 -15.44
CA PRO A 216 14.29 -20.29 -16.39
C PRO A 216 14.83 -19.86 -17.76
N LYS A 217 15.42 -20.80 -18.51
CA LYS A 217 16.07 -20.56 -19.80
C LYS A 217 15.63 -21.61 -20.83
N ASN A 218 15.55 -21.21 -22.10
CA ASN A 218 15.40 -22.14 -23.22
C ASN A 218 16.77 -22.62 -23.73
N LEU A 219 16.79 -23.60 -24.63
CA LEU A 219 18.03 -24.19 -25.15
C LEU A 219 18.91 -23.14 -25.86
N ALA A 220 18.32 -22.17 -26.55
CA ALA A 220 19.00 -21.05 -27.22
C ALA A 220 19.75 -20.10 -26.26
N THR A 221 19.41 -20.12 -24.96
CA THR A 221 20.05 -19.31 -23.89
C THR A 221 20.70 -20.18 -22.80
N GLN A 222 20.73 -21.51 -22.95
CA GLN A 222 21.10 -22.43 -21.87
C GLN A 222 22.55 -22.25 -21.37
N LEU A 223 23.46 -21.73 -22.21
CA LEU A 223 24.85 -21.43 -21.84
C LEU A 223 25.06 -19.99 -21.31
N ASP A 224 24.05 -19.13 -21.41
CA ASP A 224 24.09 -17.75 -20.91
C ASP A 224 23.71 -17.67 -19.43
N SER A 225 24.02 -16.55 -18.77
CA SER A 225 23.48 -16.20 -17.44
C SER A 225 22.26 -15.28 -17.60
N ALA A 226 21.08 -15.76 -17.24
CA ALA A 226 19.83 -14.99 -17.30
C ALA A 226 19.29 -14.71 -15.88
N PHE A 227 19.01 -13.45 -15.59
CA PHE A 227 18.50 -13.03 -14.27
C PHE A 227 17.75 -11.68 -14.31
N ILE A 228 16.97 -11.40 -13.29
CA ILE A 228 16.31 -10.11 -13.03
C ILE A 228 17.08 -9.39 -11.91
N ARG A 229 17.62 -8.22 -12.25
CA ARG A 229 18.22 -7.24 -11.33
C ARG A 229 17.14 -6.28 -10.86
N LYS A 230 17.03 -6.04 -9.56
CA LYS A 230 16.20 -4.95 -9.00
C LYS A 230 17.07 -3.71 -8.83
N GLU A 231 16.67 -2.61 -9.45
CA GLU A 231 17.34 -1.30 -9.36
C GLU A 231 16.31 -0.22 -8.99
N PRO A 232 16.63 0.75 -8.10
CA PRO A 232 15.71 1.83 -7.76
C PRO A 232 15.40 2.71 -8.97
N PHE A 233 14.17 3.25 -9.03
CA PHE A 233 13.75 4.19 -10.08
C PHE A 233 14.52 5.52 -10.03
N GLY A 234 14.65 6.13 -8.85
CA GLY A 234 15.27 7.46 -8.74
C GLY A 234 14.67 8.30 -7.62
N LEU A 235 14.01 9.40 -8.00
CA LEU A 235 13.24 10.25 -7.11
C LEU A 235 11.77 9.82 -7.09
N VAL A 236 11.30 9.37 -5.93
CA VAL A 236 9.92 8.93 -5.69
C VAL A 236 9.15 10.05 -4.99
N LEU A 237 7.92 10.30 -5.43
CA LEU A 237 6.94 11.11 -4.70
C LEU A 237 5.93 10.18 -4.01
N ILE A 238 5.63 10.42 -2.73
CA ILE A 238 4.56 9.75 -1.97
C ILE A 238 3.58 10.81 -1.50
N ILE A 239 2.34 10.75 -2.00
CA ILE A 239 1.24 11.61 -1.57
C ILE A 239 0.30 10.79 -0.67
N ALA A 240 0.26 11.13 0.61
CA ALA A 240 -0.48 10.40 1.64
C ALA A 240 -1.81 11.11 2.02
N PRO A 241 -2.84 10.37 2.48
CA PRO A 241 -4.13 10.90 2.88
C PRO A 241 -4.20 11.17 4.39
N TRP A 242 -5.34 11.64 4.87
CA TRP A 242 -5.56 12.10 6.25
C TRP A 242 -6.14 11.06 7.22
N ASN A 243 -6.62 9.93 6.73
CA ASN A 243 -7.42 9.01 7.54
C ASN A 243 -6.58 8.00 8.34
N TYR A 244 -5.44 7.60 7.78
CA TYR A 244 -4.35 6.92 8.51
C TYR A 244 -3.01 7.60 8.22
N PRO A 245 -2.82 8.85 8.71
CA PRO A 245 -1.79 9.76 8.20
C PRO A 245 -0.36 9.34 8.57
N VAL A 246 -0.18 8.43 9.53
CA VAL A 246 1.15 7.86 9.84
C VAL A 246 1.39 6.61 9.00
N ASN A 247 0.51 5.62 9.05
CA ASN A 247 0.65 4.34 8.32
C ASN A 247 0.75 4.55 6.80
N LEU A 248 -0.21 5.28 6.21
CA LEU A 248 -0.26 5.51 4.75
C LEU A 248 0.83 6.46 4.25
N THR A 249 1.57 7.12 5.16
CA THR A 249 2.82 7.83 4.85
C THR A 249 4.03 6.90 4.95
N LEU A 250 4.13 6.11 6.03
CA LEU A 250 5.36 5.38 6.39
C LEU A 250 5.50 4.02 5.69
N VAL A 251 4.43 3.25 5.48
CA VAL A 251 4.54 1.94 4.80
C VAL A 251 5.02 2.05 3.34
N PRO A 252 4.54 2.98 2.49
CA PRO A 252 5.14 3.15 1.16
C PRO A 252 6.58 3.73 1.25
N LEU A 253 6.88 4.58 2.24
CA LEU A 253 8.24 5.10 2.47
C LEU A 253 9.24 3.98 2.82
N VAL A 254 8.85 3.00 3.63
CA VAL A 254 9.63 1.78 3.92
C VAL A 254 10.00 1.07 2.63
N GLY A 255 9.04 0.89 1.73
CA GLY A 255 9.26 0.32 0.40
C GLY A 255 10.28 1.11 -0.43
N ALA A 256 10.06 2.42 -0.57
CA ALA A 256 10.88 3.28 -1.39
C ALA A 256 12.33 3.35 -0.90
N LEU A 257 12.55 3.41 0.42
CA LEU A 257 13.87 3.37 1.06
C LEU A 257 14.53 1.98 0.96
N ALA A 258 13.77 0.90 1.12
CA ALA A 258 14.28 -0.47 0.95
C ALA A 258 14.71 -0.75 -0.50
N ALA A 259 13.95 -0.27 -1.47
CA ALA A 259 14.29 -0.31 -2.90
C ALA A 259 15.48 0.61 -3.25
N GLY A 260 15.73 1.64 -2.45
CA GLY A 260 16.90 2.52 -2.49
C GLY A 260 16.72 3.79 -3.32
N ASN A 261 15.53 4.37 -3.27
CA ASN A 261 15.21 5.64 -3.91
C ASN A 261 15.51 6.83 -2.99
N CYS A 262 15.59 8.03 -3.57
CA CYS A 262 15.37 9.27 -2.83
C CYS A 262 13.86 9.56 -2.80
N VAL A 263 13.36 10.21 -1.75
CA VAL A 263 11.90 10.34 -1.52
C VAL A 263 11.49 11.75 -1.13
N VAL A 264 10.42 12.24 -1.77
CA VAL A 264 9.62 13.38 -1.31
C VAL A 264 8.31 12.85 -0.72
N LEU A 265 8.01 13.23 0.52
CA LEU A 265 6.69 13.02 1.13
C LEU A 265 5.82 14.26 0.95
N LYS A 266 4.54 14.05 0.64
CA LYS A 266 3.47 15.05 0.72
C LYS A 266 2.36 14.47 1.63
N PRO A 267 2.36 14.78 2.95
CA PRO A 267 1.25 14.42 3.84
C PRO A 267 -0.01 15.28 3.56
N SER A 268 -1.14 14.96 4.19
CA SER A 268 -2.43 15.60 3.93
C SER A 268 -2.75 16.74 4.91
N GLU A 269 -3.08 17.91 4.35
CA GLU A 269 -3.36 19.20 5.04
C GLU A 269 -4.61 19.21 5.98
N PHE A 270 -5.30 18.08 6.03
CA PHE A 270 -6.41 17.79 6.94
C PHE A 270 -5.95 17.19 8.27
N SER A 271 -4.75 16.58 8.32
CA SER A 271 -4.15 15.99 9.53
C SER A 271 -3.02 16.88 10.03
N ARG A 272 -3.38 18.09 10.47
CA ARG A 272 -2.44 19.20 10.71
C ARG A 272 -1.45 18.93 11.83
N SER A 273 -1.88 18.24 12.89
CA SER A 273 -0.96 17.89 13.98
C SER A 273 -0.02 16.76 13.54
N THR A 274 -0.50 15.79 12.76
CA THR A 274 0.34 14.68 12.25
C THR A 274 1.32 15.14 11.19
N GLU A 275 0.89 15.96 10.21
CA GLU A 275 1.78 16.48 9.15
C GLU A 275 2.90 17.35 9.72
N LYS A 276 2.62 18.10 10.80
CA LYS A 276 3.62 18.87 11.53
C LYS A 276 4.69 17.97 12.17
N VAL A 277 4.31 16.88 12.84
CA VAL A 277 5.27 15.93 13.40
C VAL A 277 6.10 15.27 12.30
N LEU A 278 5.47 14.91 11.17
CA LEU A 278 6.17 14.37 10.00
C LEU A 278 7.14 15.39 9.36
N ALA A 279 6.83 16.69 9.36
CA ALA A 279 7.72 17.71 8.81
C ALA A 279 8.85 18.13 9.78
N GLU A 280 8.57 18.30 11.07
CA GLU A 280 9.52 18.88 12.04
C GLU A 280 10.42 17.84 12.72
N VAL A 281 10.00 16.56 12.77
CA VAL A 281 10.65 15.53 13.58
C VAL A 281 11.26 14.42 12.72
N LEU A 282 10.54 13.89 11.72
CA LEU A 282 11.04 12.80 10.86
C LEU A 282 12.38 13.11 10.14
N PRO A 283 12.66 14.35 9.66
CA PRO A 283 13.95 14.68 9.05
C PRO A 283 15.16 14.58 10.00
N ARG A 284 14.95 14.41 11.31
CA ARG A 284 16.03 14.18 12.30
C ARG A 284 16.54 12.73 12.28
N TYR A 285 15.76 11.82 11.70
CA TYR A 285 16.02 10.37 11.70
C TYR A 285 16.52 9.81 10.37
N LEU A 286 16.44 10.59 9.29
CA LEU A 286 16.76 10.21 7.92
C LEU A 286 17.86 11.10 7.33
N ASP A 287 18.60 10.60 6.34
CA ASP A 287 19.57 11.42 5.59
C ASP A 287 18.82 12.41 4.69
N GLN A 288 18.74 13.66 5.16
CA GLN A 288 18.03 14.75 4.48
C GLN A 288 18.56 15.01 3.06
N SER A 289 19.77 14.58 2.68
CA SER A 289 20.21 14.69 1.28
C SER A 289 19.40 13.79 0.34
N CYS A 290 18.81 12.71 0.86
CA CYS A 290 18.03 11.70 0.12
C CYS A 290 16.52 11.73 0.46
N PHE A 291 16.09 12.60 1.37
CA PHE A 291 14.72 12.66 1.89
C PHE A 291 14.23 14.11 2.06
N ALA A 292 12.96 14.38 1.76
CA ALA A 292 12.30 15.65 2.06
C ALA A 292 10.80 15.47 2.37
N VAL A 293 10.23 16.44 3.09
CA VAL A 293 8.78 16.58 3.32
C VAL A 293 8.33 17.93 2.76
N VAL A 294 7.25 17.92 1.98
CA VAL A 294 6.63 19.11 1.38
C VAL A 294 5.21 19.21 1.91
N LEU A 295 4.92 20.27 2.67
CA LEU A 295 3.57 20.58 3.15
C LEU A 295 2.83 21.46 2.14
N GLY A 296 1.50 21.46 2.20
CA GLY A 296 0.65 22.31 1.38
C GLY A 296 -0.68 21.64 1.02
N GLY A 297 -1.56 22.40 0.36
CA GLY A 297 -2.86 21.93 -0.10
C GLY A 297 -2.86 21.46 -1.56
N PRO A 298 -4.03 21.53 -2.24
CA PRO A 298 -4.14 21.12 -3.64
C PRO A 298 -3.31 21.97 -4.62
N GLN A 299 -3.02 23.24 -4.28
CA GLN A 299 -2.22 24.13 -5.12
C GLN A 299 -0.74 23.71 -5.13
N GLU A 300 -0.17 23.52 -3.95
CA GLU A 300 1.22 23.10 -3.76
C GLU A 300 1.43 21.66 -4.25
N THR A 301 0.44 20.79 -4.05
CA THR A 301 0.42 19.44 -4.65
C THR A 301 0.39 19.51 -6.19
N GLY A 302 -0.36 20.47 -6.75
CA GLY A 302 -0.41 20.72 -8.18
C GLY A 302 0.95 21.14 -8.75
N GLN A 303 1.62 22.10 -8.10
CA GLN A 303 2.97 22.55 -8.45
C GLN A 303 3.99 21.41 -8.34
N LEU A 304 3.96 20.67 -7.22
CA LEU A 304 4.83 19.50 -7.01
C LEU A 304 4.68 18.47 -8.15
N LEU A 305 3.47 18.25 -8.65
CA LEU A 305 3.17 17.35 -9.78
C LEU A 305 3.56 17.90 -11.17
N GLU A 306 4.02 19.15 -11.30
CA GLU A 306 4.59 19.65 -12.56
C GLU A 306 6.03 19.16 -12.77
N HIS A 307 6.74 18.82 -11.70
CA HIS A 307 8.09 18.26 -11.77
C HIS A 307 8.06 16.79 -12.18
N LYS A 308 9.09 16.36 -12.92
CA LYS A 308 9.32 14.94 -13.19
C LYS A 308 9.52 14.18 -11.88
N PHE A 309 8.90 13.02 -11.75
CA PHE A 309 9.34 12.00 -10.79
C PHE A 309 9.68 10.72 -11.54
N ASP A 310 10.48 9.86 -10.91
CA ASP A 310 10.85 8.56 -11.46
C ASP A 310 9.87 7.47 -10.98
N TYR A 311 9.09 7.75 -9.92
CA TYR A 311 7.84 7.06 -9.55
C TYR A 311 6.91 8.00 -8.76
N ILE A 312 5.59 7.86 -8.87
CA ILE A 312 4.62 8.53 -7.97
C ILE A 312 3.69 7.51 -7.30
N PHE A 313 3.60 7.55 -5.98
CA PHE A 313 2.65 6.80 -5.18
C PHE A 313 1.60 7.76 -4.62
N PHE A 314 0.31 7.46 -4.81
CA PHE A 314 -0.79 8.28 -4.30
C PHE A 314 -1.86 7.40 -3.65
N THR A 315 -2.35 7.81 -2.47
CA THR A 315 -3.54 7.23 -1.85
C THR A 315 -4.61 8.29 -1.65
N GLY A 316 -5.85 8.03 -2.06
CA GLY A 316 -6.98 8.94 -1.86
C GLY A 316 -8.11 8.80 -2.88
N SER A 317 -8.90 9.86 -3.10
CA SER A 317 -10.10 9.76 -3.95
C SER A 317 -9.78 9.46 -5.43
N PRO A 318 -10.59 8.65 -6.15
CA PRO A 318 -10.41 8.39 -7.59
C PRO A 318 -10.37 9.65 -8.46
N ARG A 319 -11.08 10.71 -8.07
CA ARG A 319 -11.04 12.01 -8.75
C ARG A 319 -9.65 12.63 -8.75
N VAL A 320 -8.92 12.55 -7.62
CA VAL A 320 -7.55 13.08 -7.51
C VAL A 320 -6.53 12.10 -8.10
N GLY A 321 -6.75 10.78 -7.99
CA GLY A 321 -5.94 9.78 -8.69
C GLY A 321 -5.85 10.04 -10.21
N ARG A 322 -6.97 10.41 -10.85
CA ARG A 322 -6.99 10.84 -12.26
C ARG A 322 -6.14 12.10 -12.54
N ILE A 323 -6.10 13.07 -11.62
CA ILE A 323 -5.27 14.28 -11.74
C ILE A 323 -3.78 13.90 -11.63
N VAL A 324 -3.41 13.08 -10.64
CA VAL A 324 -2.04 12.57 -10.44
C VAL A 324 -1.57 11.82 -11.69
N MET A 325 -2.38 10.89 -12.21
CA MET A 325 -2.06 10.14 -13.43
C MET A 325 -1.91 11.04 -14.67
N THR A 326 -2.75 12.06 -14.80
CA THR A 326 -2.67 13.04 -15.91
C THR A 326 -1.38 13.88 -15.83
N ALA A 327 -0.93 14.22 -14.62
CA ALA A 327 0.35 14.91 -14.44
C ALA A 327 1.55 13.98 -14.69
N ALA A 328 1.52 12.75 -14.16
CA ALA A 328 2.54 11.73 -14.37
C ALA A 328 2.76 11.40 -15.86
N ALA A 329 1.68 11.37 -16.65
CA ALA A 329 1.73 11.14 -18.09
C ALA A 329 2.58 12.17 -18.86
N LYS A 330 2.70 13.42 -18.38
CA LYS A 330 3.57 14.46 -18.99
C LYS A 330 5.05 14.03 -19.03
N HIS A 331 5.47 13.21 -18.06
CA HIS A 331 6.87 12.78 -17.86
C HIS A 331 7.08 11.29 -18.11
N LEU A 332 6.04 10.57 -18.53
CA LEU A 332 5.96 9.10 -18.59
C LEU A 332 6.31 8.42 -17.24
N THR A 333 5.98 9.07 -16.13
CA THR A 333 6.24 8.57 -14.78
C THR A 333 5.29 7.42 -14.43
N PRO A 334 5.80 6.25 -14.00
CA PRO A 334 4.95 5.16 -13.50
C PRO A 334 4.27 5.55 -12.18
N VAL A 335 3.05 5.02 -11.96
CA VAL A 335 2.23 5.34 -10.78
C VAL A 335 1.68 4.10 -10.08
N THR A 336 1.57 4.18 -8.76
CA THR A 336 0.62 3.38 -7.96
C THR A 336 -0.45 4.31 -7.42
N LEU A 337 -1.71 3.91 -7.61
CA LEU A 337 -2.90 4.65 -7.18
C LEU A 337 -3.73 3.75 -6.27
N GLU A 338 -3.73 4.04 -4.97
CA GLU A 338 -4.54 3.36 -3.96
C GLU A 338 -5.81 4.17 -3.72
N LEU A 339 -6.96 3.72 -4.23
CA LEU A 339 -8.18 4.54 -4.30
C LEU A 339 -9.36 3.92 -3.54
N GLY A 340 -10.32 4.77 -3.18
CA GLY A 340 -11.55 4.38 -2.50
C GLY A 340 -12.58 3.67 -3.39
N GLY A 341 -13.69 3.24 -2.77
CA GLY A 341 -14.80 2.60 -3.45
C GLY A 341 -15.88 2.08 -2.49
N LYS A 342 -17.05 1.72 -3.01
CA LYS A 342 -18.15 1.18 -2.20
C LYS A 342 -17.94 -0.33 -1.99
N ASN A 343 -17.25 -0.71 -0.91
CA ASN A 343 -16.92 -2.10 -0.60
C ASN A 343 -18.19 -2.91 -0.23
N PRO A 344 -18.59 -3.94 -0.99
CA PRO A 344 -19.78 -4.73 -0.69
C PRO A 344 -19.53 -5.69 0.46
N CYS A 345 -20.56 -5.90 1.29
CA CYS A 345 -20.60 -6.97 2.28
C CYS A 345 -21.83 -7.86 2.08
N TYR A 346 -21.69 -8.97 1.36
CA TYR A 346 -22.75 -9.97 1.25
C TYR A 346 -22.87 -10.78 2.55
N VAL A 347 -24.10 -10.96 3.05
CA VAL A 347 -24.40 -11.77 4.23
C VAL A 347 -25.50 -12.77 3.88
N ASP A 348 -25.14 -14.05 4.00
CA ASP A 348 -25.95 -15.20 3.64
C ASP A 348 -26.90 -15.65 4.76
N ASP A 349 -27.99 -16.36 4.43
CA ASP A 349 -29.05 -16.66 5.39
C ASP A 349 -28.65 -17.68 6.48
N ASP A 350 -27.67 -18.55 6.20
CA ASP A 350 -27.10 -19.51 7.17
C ASP A 350 -26.06 -18.86 8.11
N CYS A 351 -25.87 -17.54 8.09
CA CYS A 351 -24.96 -16.88 9.03
C CYS A 351 -25.50 -16.84 10.47
N ASP A 352 -24.57 -16.85 11.44
CA ASP A 352 -24.85 -16.32 12.78
C ASP A 352 -24.88 -14.77 12.71
N PRO A 353 -26.03 -14.12 12.94
CA PRO A 353 -26.13 -12.67 12.86
C PRO A 353 -25.27 -11.96 13.91
N GLN A 354 -24.98 -12.59 15.07
CA GLN A 354 -24.19 -11.93 16.10
C GLN A 354 -22.70 -11.88 15.74
N THR A 355 -22.14 -12.96 15.19
CA THR A 355 -20.76 -12.97 14.65
C THR A 355 -20.60 -11.99 13.49
N VAL A 356 -21.57 -11.92 12.57
CA VAL A 356 -21.56 -10.94 11.47
C VAL A 356 -21.63 -9.53 12.03
N ALA A 357 -22.59 -9.23 12.91
CA ALA A 357 -22.74 -7.91 13.53
C ALA A 357 -21.48 -7.47 14.30
N ASN A 358 -20.86 -8.37 15.07
CA ASN A 358 -19.63 -8.08 15.80
C ASN A 358 -18.52 -7.60 14.84
N ARG A 359 -18.29 -8.33 13.74
CA ARG A 359 -17.23 -8.05 12.76
C ARG A 359 -17.53 -6.81 11.91
N VAL A 360 -18.75 -6.73 11.37
CA VAL A 360 -19.17 -5.63 10.49
C VAL A 360 -19.27 -4.32 11.27
N ALA A 361 -19.85 -4.31 12.48
CA ALA A 361 -19.92 -3.08 13.28
C ALA A 361 -18.54 -2.61 13.74
N TRP A 362 -17.67 -3.51 14.24
CA TRP A 362 -16.31 -3.13 14.64
C TRP A 362 -15.58 -2.46 13.47
N PHE A 363 -15.52 -3.13 12.32
CA PHE A 363 -14.76 -2.64 11.17
C PHE A 363 -15.41 -1.42 10.48
N ARG A 364 -16.75 -1.28 10.50
CA ARG A 364 -17.42 -0.09 9.95
C ARG A 364 -17.23 1.16 10.81
N TYR A 365 -17.18 1.03 12.14
CA TYR A 365 -17.14 2.19 13.02
C TYR A 365 -15.73 2.50 13.56
N PHE A 366 -14.77 1.59 13.37
CA PHE A 366 -13.33 1.85 13.53
C PHE A 366 -12.89 3.09 12.72
N ASN A 367 -12.12 4.00 13.33
CA ASN A 367 -11.74 5.29 12.76
C ASN A 367 -12.93 6.15 12.26
N CYS A 368 -14.11 5.99 12.90
CA CYS A 368 -15.38 6.60 12.47
C CYS A 368 -15.80 6.20 11.04
N GLY A 369 -15.36 5.03 10.53
CA GLY A 369 -15.66 4.55 9.18
C GLY A 369 -14.92 5.26 8.04
N GLN A 370 -13.94 6.10 8.36
CA GLN A 370 -13.14 6.87 7.40
C GLN A 370 -12.04 5.99 6.79
N THR A 371 -12.41 4.93 6.09
CA THR A 371 -11.50 3.82 5.76
C THR A 371 -11.82 3.23 4.39
N CYS A 372 -10.87 3.28 3.45
CA CYS A 372 -11.06 2.90 2.04
C CYS A 372 -11.52 1.45 1.82
N VAL A 373 -11.31 0.56 2.80
CA VAL A 373 -11.74 -0.84 2.79
C VAL A 373 -12.93 -1.15 3.70
N ALA A 374 -13.44 -0.21 4.50
CA ALA A 374 -14.55 -0.50 5.40
C ALA A 374 -15.78 -0.98 4.59
N PRO A 375 -16.57 -1.95 5.08
CA PRO A 375 -17.77 -2.44 4.40
C PRO A 375 -18.73 -1.26 4.23
N ASP A 376 -18.94 -0.82 3.00
CA ASP A 376 -19.62 0.44 2.74
C ASP A 376 -21.13 0.27 2.72
N TYR A 377 -21.61 -0.92 2.36
CA TYR A 377 -23.00 -1.34 2.45
C TYR A 377 -23.10 -2.87 2.61
N VAL A 378 -24.21 -3.35 3.18
CA VAL A 378 -24.54 -4.78 3.29
C VAL A 378 -25.54 -5.17 2.20
N LEU A 379 -25.37 -6.37 1.64
CA LEU A 379 -26.34 -7.06 0.77
C LEU A 379 -26.82 -8.32 1.48
N CYS A 380 -28.12 -8.46 1.75
CA CYS A 380 -28.70 -9.66 2.35
C CYS A 380 -30.21 -9.81 2.07
N SER A 381 -30.78 -10.98 2.36
CA SER A 381 -32.23 -11.19 2.28
C SER A 381 -33.00 -10.31 3.30
N PRO A 382 -34.29 -10.03 3.09
CA PRO A 382 -35.14 -9.37 4.09
C PRO A 382 -35.11 -10.09 5.46
N HIS A 383 -35.13 -11.42 5.45
CA HIS A 383 -35.06 -12.26 6.66
C HIS A 383 -33.74 -12.09 7.42
N THR A 384 -32.62 -12.05 6.69
CA THR A 384 -31.30 -11.82 7.31
C THR A 384 -31.15 -10.38 7.79
N ARG A 385 -31.72 -9.39 7.11
CA ARG A 385 -31.81 -8.01 7.63
C ARG A 385 -32.53 -7.96 8.99
N GLU A 386 -33.68 -8.61 9.10
CA GLU A 386 -34.47 -8.66 10.34
C GLU A 386 -33.69 -9.31 11.50
N ARG A 387 -32.93 -10.37 11.23
CA ARG A 387 -32.03 -11.01 12.21
C ARG A 387 -30.79 -10.20 12.54
N LEU A 388 -30.25 -9.44 11.58
CA LEU A 388 -28.99 -8.70 11.71
C LEU A 388 -29.15 -7.36 12.44
N LEU A 389 -30.28 -6.65 12.28
CA LEU A 389 -30.54 -5.38 12.95
C LEU A 389 -30.40 -5.41 14.49
N PRO A 390 -31.08 -6.30 15.24
CA PRO A 390 -30.93 -6.35 16.70
C PRO A 390 -29.51 -6.78 17.12
N ALA A 391 -28.84 -7.63 16.34
CA ALA A 391 -27.47 -8.03 16.57
C ALA A 391 -26.48 -6.86 16.37
N LEU A 392 -26.71 -6.00 15.36
CA LEU A 392 -25.95 -4.76 15.13
C LEU A 392 -26.17 -3.75 16.26
N GLN A 393 -27.42 -3.54 16.69
CA GLN A 393 -27.72 -2.68 17.85
C GLN A 393 -26.97 -3.17 19.10
N SER A 394 -27.04 -4.47 19.39
CA SER A 394 -26.32 -5.10 20.51
C SER A 394 -24.80 -4.91 20.41
N ALA A 395 -24.22 -5.11 19.21
CA ALA A 395 -22.79 -4.90 18.99
C ALA A 395 -22.39 -3.43 19.18
N ILE A 396 -23.14 -2.48 18.61
CA ILE A 396 -22.89 -1.03 18.72
C ILE A 396 -22.96 -0.57 20.18
N THR A 397 -24.04 -0.90 20.90
CA THR A 397 -24.20 -0.54 22.32
C THR A 397 -23.10 -1.17 23.18
N ARG A 398 -22.69 -2.41 22.92
CA ARG A 398 -21.58 -3.04 23.67
C ARG A 398 -20.22 -2.41 23.36
N PHE A 399 -19.98 -1.89 22.16
CA PHE A 399 -18.71 -1.29 21.77
C PHE A 399 -18.58 0.19 22.19
N TYR A 400 -19.69 0.94 22.19
CA TYR A 400 -19.67 2.40 22.36
C TYR A 400 -20.52 2.91 23.55
N GLY A 401 -21.29 2.04 24.21
CA GLY A 401 -22.25 2.40 25.25
C GLY A 401 -23.60 2.88 24.69
N ASP A 402 -24.54 3.18 25.60
CA ASP A 402 -25.87 3.72 25.24
C ASP A 402 -25.79 5.16 24.69
N ASP A 403 -24.71 5.89 24.99
CA ASP A 403 -24.37 7.18 24.41
C ASP A 403 -23.00 7.12 23.70
N PRO A 404 -22.97 6.79 22.40
CA PRO A 404 -21.72 6.72 21.63
C PRO A 404 -20.97 8.04 21.52
N ARG A 405 -21.60 9.21 21.75
CA ARG A 405 -20.92 10.52 21.72
C ARG A 405 -19.82 10.58 22.79
N ARG A 406 -20.10 10.01 23.96
CA ARG A 406 -19.20 9.97 25.12
C ARG A 406 -18.20 8.81 25.09
N SER A 407 -18.21 7.98 24.05
CA SER A 407 -17.29 6.86 23.93
C SER A 407 -15.86 7.32 23.62
N PRO A 408 -14.84 6.94 24.43
CA PRO A 408 -13.43 7.19 24.10
C PRO A 408 -12.92 6.29 22.96
N SER A 409 -13.75 5.35 22.48
CA SER A 409 -13.43 4.40 21.41
C SER A 409 -13.96 4.83 20.03
N LEU A 410 -14.67 5.96 19.93
CA LEU A 410 -15.26 6.47 18.69
C LEU A 410 -14.61 7.80 18.28
N GLY A 411 -13.89 7.80 17.15
CA GLY A 411 -13.30 9.00 16.57
C GLY A 411 -14.33 10.03 16.08
N ARG A 412 -13.85 11.08 15.42
CA ARG A 412 -14.68 12.15 14.84
C ARG A 412 -14.44 12.30 13.35
N VAL A 413 -15.37 12.97 12.66
CA VAL A 413 -15.21 13.27 11.24
C VAL A 413 -14.14 14.35 11.06
N VAL A 414 -13.19 14.14 10.15
CA VAL A 414 -11.96 14.97 10.04
C VAL A 414 -12.20 16.46 9.83
N SER A 415 -13.29 16.86 9.18
CA SER A 415 -13.60 18.27 8.91
C SER A 415 -15.08 18.51 8.65
N ASP A 416 -15.52 19.75 8.88
CA ASP A 416 -16.91 20.20 8.77
C ASP A 416 -17.48 19.94 7.37
N LYS A 417 -16.63 19.97 6.34
CA LYS A 417 -17.02 19.64 4.96
C LYS A 417 -17.38 18.15 4.80
N HIS A 418 -16.58 17.26 5.38
CA HIS A 418 -16.88 15.82 5.38
C HIS A 418 -18.09 15.52 6.28
N PHE A 419 -18.23 16.24 7.40
CA PHE A 419 -19.37 16.14 8.30
C PHE A 419 -20.68 16.54 7.62
N ARG A 420 -20.76 17.73 7.00
CA ARG A 420 -21.98 18.23 6.33
C ARG A 420 -22.44 17.30 5.19
N ARG A 421 -21.50 16.73 4.44
CA ARG A 421 -21.79 15.68 3.43
C ARG A 421 -22.41 14.44 4.08
N LEU A 422 -21.74 13.85 5.09
CA LEU A 422 -22.24 12.67 5.80
C LEU A 422 -23.60 12.90 6.45
N ARG A 423 -23.80 14.07 7.08
CA ARG A 423 -25.08 14.52 7.66
C ARG A 423 -26.19 14.58 6.61
N GLY A 424 -25.88 14.95 5.38
CA GLY A 424 -26.82 14.88 4.24
C GLY A 424 -27.21 13.44 3.86
N LEU A 425 -26.29 12.47 3.99
CA LEU A 425 -26.58 11.06 3.70
C LEU A 425 -27.53 10.41 4.72
N LEU A 426 -27.67 10.98 5.92
CA LEU A 426 -28.62 10.51 6.95
C LEU A 426 -30.09 10.66 6.53
N GLY A 427 -30.38 11.48 5.51
CA GLY A 427 -31.71 11.64 4.92
C GLY A 427 -32.07 10.60 3.86
N CYS A 428 -31.22 9.60 3.61
CA CYS A 428 -31.48 8.52 2.64
C CYS A 428 -32.13 7.30 3.34
N GLY A 429 -33.15 6.72 2.72
CA GLY A 429 -33.91 5.58 3.25
C GLY A 429 -34.49 5.87 4.64
N ARG A 430 -34.32 4.92 5.56
CA ARG A 430 -34.81 5.01 6.94
C ARG A 430 -33.72 4.66 7.95
N VAL A 431 -33.49 5.54 8.92
CA VAL A 431 -32.65 5.26 10.08
C VAL A 431 -33.28 4.13 10.91
N ALA A 432 -32.57 3.02 11.07
CA ALA A 432 -32.95 1.90 11.94
C ALA A 432 -32.19 1.93 13.27
N ILE A 433 -30.94 2.41 13.27
CA ILE A 433 -30.06 2.55 14.43
C ILE A 433 -29.30 3.88 14.28
N GLY A 434 -29.07 4.61 15.37
CA GLY A 434 -28.25 5.83 15.36
C GLY A 434 -28.99 7.05 14.80
N GLY A 435 -28.34 7.78 13.88
CA GLY A 435 -28.86 9.00 13.24
C GLY A 435 -28.58 10.31 13.99
N GLN A 436 -28.11 10.27 15.23
CA GLN A 436 -27.70 11.46 15.98
C GLN A 436 -26.44 12.07 15.37
N SER A 437 -26.36 13.41 15.32
CA SER A 437 -25.16 14.12 14.90
C SER A 437 -25.03 15.47 15.60
N ASP A 438 -23.79 15.95 15.72
CA ASP A 438 -23.43 17.23 16.33
C ASP A 438 -22.30 17.86 15.50
N GLU A 439 -22.50 19.11 15.08
CA GLU A 439 -21.60 19.77 14.11
C GLU A 439 -20.35 20.37 14.78
N ASP A 440 -20.46 20.81 16.04
CA ASP A 440 -19.37 21.43 16.79
C ASP A 440 -18.32 20.39 17.20
N GLU A 441 -18.75 19.18 17.56
CA GLU A 441 -17.86 18.02 17.78
C GLU A 441 -17.49 17.26 16.49
N ARG A 442 -18.11 17.58 15.34
CA ARG A 442 -18.07 16.77 14.11
C ARG A 442 -18.41 15.28 14.38
N TYR A 443 -19.37 15.05 15.27
CA TYR A 443 -19.81 13.74 15.74
C TYR A 443 -21.00 13.23 14.93
N ILE A 444 -20.94 11.99 14.46
CA ILE A 444 -22.10 11.27 13.91
C ILE A 444 -22.15 9.90 14.60
N ALA A 445 -23.32 9.52 15.10
CA ALA A 445 -23.54 8.22 15.74
C ALA A 445 -23.28 7.05 14.77
N PRO A 446 -22.82 5.89 15.24
CA PRO A 446 -22.87 4.63 14.49
C PRO A 446 -24.29 4.35 13.99
N THR A 447 -24.51 4.56 12.69
CA THR A 447 -25.84 4.64 12.08
C THR A 447 -26.06 3.49 11.11
N VAL A 448 -27.22 2.82 11.20
CA VAL A 448 -27.65 1.82 10.22
C VAL A 448 -28.89 2.34 9.47
N LEU A 449 -28.80 2.35 8.14
CA LEU A 449 -29.91 2.73 7.25
C LEU A 449 -30.50 1.46 6.62
N VAL A 450 -31.82 1.46 6.45
CA VAL A 450 -32.58 0.40 5.76
C VAL A 450 -33.58 1.02 4.79
N ASP A 451 -34.18 0.20 3.94
CA ASP A 451 -35.15 0.62 2.91
C ASP A 451 -34.59 1.68 1.91
N VAL A 452 -33.25 1.79 1.87
CA VAL A 452 -32.49 2.66 0.97
C VAL A 452 -32.66 2.25 -0.50
N GLN A 453 -32.68 3.23 -1.39
CA GLN A 453 -32.77 3.01 -2.83
C GLN A 453 -31.40 3.02 -3.50
N GLU A 454 -31.23 2.22 -4.54
CA GLU A 454 -29.98 2.15 -5.32
C GLU A 454 -29.56 3.52 -5.91
N THR A 455 -30.52 4.40 -6.19
CA THR A 455 -30.32 5.76 -6.73
C THR A 455 -30.04 6.84 -5.68
N GLU A 456 -30.17 6.57 -4.38
CA GLU A 456 -29.93 7.58 -3.34
C GLU A 456 -28.44 7.93 -3.21
N PRO A 457 -28.08 9.17 -2.82
CA PRO A 457 -26.70 9.60 -2.64
C PRO A 457 -25.84 8.63 -1.82
N VAL A 458 -26.39 8.06 -0.74
CA VAL A 458 -25.69 7.09 0.13
C VAL A 458 -25.30 5.78 -0.59
N MET A 459 -25.96 5.46 -1.71
CA MET A 459 -25.63 4.33 -2.58
C MET A 459 -24.88 4.71 -3.86
N GLN A 460 -24.73 6.01 -4.15
CA GLN A 460 -24.05 6.54 -5.34
C GLN A 460 -22.60 7.01 -5.07
N GLU A 461 -22.30 7.55 -3.89
CA GLU A 461 -20.91 7.91 -3.49
C GLU A 461 -20.34 6.99 -2.40
N GLU A 462 -19.00 6.98 -2.28
CA GLU A 462 -18.29 6.33 -1.17
C GLU A 462 -18.62 7.04 0.14
N ILE A 463 -19.19 6.32 1.12
CA ILE A 463 -19.72 6.96 2.32
C ILE A 463 -18.57 7.45 3.21
N PHE A 464 -17.55 6.62 3.46
CA PHE A 464 -16.34 7.04 4.20
C PHE A 464 -16.65 7.72 5.56
N GLY A 465 -17.54 7.10 6.35
CA GLY A 465 -18.07 7.60 7.62
C GLY A 465 -18.95 6.57 8.33
N PRO A 466 -19.53 6.90 9.50
CA PRO A 466 -20.14 5.94 10.42
C PRO A 466 -21.61 5.61 10.05
N ILE A 467 -21.90 5.42 8.76
CA ILE A 467 -23.24 5.16 8.23
C ILE A 467 -23.19 3.85 7.44
N LEU A 468 -24.06 2.88 7.73
CA LEU A 468 -24.09 1.56 7.10
C LEU A 468 -25.48 1.28 6.49
N PRO A 469 -25.65 1.39 5.17
CA PRO A 469 -26.86 0.96 4.49
C PRO A 469 -26.94 -0.57 4.41
N ILE A 470 -28.12 -1.13 4.67
CA ILE A 470 -28.47 -2.51 4.36
C ILE A 470 -29.43 -2.49 3.16
N VAL A 471 -28.91 -2.95 2.01
CA VAL A 471 -29.68 -3.14 0.77
C VAL A 471 -30.17 -4.59 0.74
N ASN A 472 -31.43 -4.79 0.36
CA ASN A 472 -31.97 -6.13 0.22
C ASN A 472 -31.84 -6.67 -1.20
N VAL A 473 -31.58 -7.97 -1.28
CA VAL A 473 -31.51 -8.77 -2.50
C VAL A 473 -32.25 -10.08 -2.27
N GLY A 474 -32.93 -10.60 -3.30
CA GLY A 474 -33.68 -11.85 -3.24
C GLY A 474 -32.83 -13.11 -3.43
N SER A 475 -31.58 -12.98 -3.88
CA SER A 475 -30.68 -14.13 -4.11
C SER A 475 -29.19 -13.77 -4.08
N LEU A 476 -28.35 -14.80 -3.98
CA LEU A 476 -26.89 -14.71 -4.20
C LEU A 476 -26.56 -14.22 -5.62
N ASP A 477 -27.32 -14.64 -6.63
CA ASP A 477 -27.09 -14.27 -8.03
C ASP A 477 -27.34 -12.78 -8.23
N GLU A 478 -28.46 -12.27 -7.70
CA GLU A 478 -28.76 -10.84 -7.67
C GLU A 478 -27.72 -10.02 -6.88
N ALA A 479 -27.17 -10.57 -5.78
CA ALA A 479 -26.08 -9.92 -5.05
C ALA A 479 -24.80 -9.79 -5.89
N ILE A 480 -24.45 -10.83 -6.66
CA ILE A 480 -23.31 -10.84 -7.58
C ILE A 480 -23.55 -9.84 -8.72
N ASP A 481 -24.75 -9.78 -9.28
CA ASP A 481 -25.12 -8.80 -10.32
C ASP A 481 -25.20 -7.36 -9.78
N PHE A 482 -25.57 -7.16 -8.51
CA PHE A 482 -25.53 -5.85 -7.84
C PHE A 482 -24.12 -5.31 -7.70
N ILE A 483 -23.16 -6.20 -7.44
CA ILE A 483 -21.73 -5.89 -7.35
C ILE A 483 -21.15 -5.66 -8.75
N ASN A 484 -21.42 -6.55 -9.71
CA ASN A 484 -20.82 -6.51 -11.05
C ASN A 484 -21.33 -5.35 -11.93
N ARG A 485 -22.51 -4.77 -11.64
CA ARG A 485 -22.98 -3.55 -12.31
C ARG A 485 -22.35 -2.25 -11.80
N ARG A 486 -21.36 -2.33 -10.90
CA ARG A 486 -20.68 -1.19 -10.27
C ARG A 486 -19.19 -1.14 -10.62
N GLU A 487 -18.59 0.01 -10.32
CA GLU A 487 -17.15 0.15 -10.29
C GLU A 487 -16.51 -0.82 -9.29
N LYS A 488 -15.38 -1.41 -9.68
CA LYS A 488 -14.69 -2.46 -8.91
C LYS A 488 -14.17 -1.92 -7.57
N PRO A 489 -14.61 -2.46 -6.41
CA PRO A 489 -14.27 -1.93 -5.10
C PRO A 489 -12.84 -2.31 -4.67
N LEU A 490 -12.28 -1.56 -3.71
CA LEU A 490 -10.97 -1.86 -3.14
C LEU A 490 -11.01 -3.19 -2.38
N ALA A 491 -12.09 -3.48 -1.66
CA ALA A 491 -12.30 -4.74 -0.98
C ALA A 491 -13.74 -5.27 -1.15
N LEU A 492 -13.91 -6.58 -0.94
CA LEU A 492 -15.20 -7.25 -1.00
C LEU A 492 -15.30 -8.32 0.10
N TYR A 493 -16.46 -8.36 0.76
CA TYR A 493 -16.73 -9.25 1.90
C TYR A 493 -17.90 -10.19 1.63
N ALA A 494 -17.72 -11.46 2.01
CA ALA A 494 -18.77 -12.48 1.89
C ALA A 494 -18.84 -13.32 3.17
N PHE A 495 -19.95 -13.20 3.89
CA PHE A 495 -20.26 -14.01 5.07
C PHE A 495 -21.21 -15.14 4.68
N SER A 496 -20.78 -16.38 4.89
CA SER A 496 -21.60 -17.60 4.76
C SER A 496 -20.89 -18.78 5.43
N ARG A 497 -21.66 -19.69 6.05
CA ARG A 497 -21.17 -21.01 6.47
C ARG A 497 -20.90 -21.94 5.28
N SER A 498 -21.59 -21.70 4.15
CA SER A 498 -21.37 -22.44 2.91
C SER A 498 -20.10 -21.96 2.22
N SER A 499 -19.05 -22.78 2.26
CA SER A 499 -17.82 -22.52 1.51
C SER A 499 -18.04 -22.40 -0.01
N GLN A 500 -19.14 -22.94 -0.54
CA GLN A 500 -19.51 -22.79 -1.96
C GLN A 500 -20.07 -21.40 -2.26
N VAL A 501 -20.84 -20.79 -1.35
CA VAL A 501 -21.32 -19.41 -1.49
C VAL A 501 -20.13 -18.45 -1.52
N VAL A 502 -19.21 -18.57 -0.55
CA VAL A 502 -17.99 -17.75 -0.50
C VAL A 502 -17.14 -17.91 -1.76
N LYS A 503 -16.97 -19.14 -2.26
CA LYS A 503 -16.27 -19.42 -3.53
C LYS A 503 -16.98 -18.83 -4.75
N ARG A 504 -18.32 -18.87 -4.81
CA ARG A 504 -19.09 -18.28 -5.91
C ARG A 504 -18.90 -16.77 -5.98
N VAL A 505 -19.04 -16.05 -4.86
CA VAL A 505 -18.79 -14.60 -4.83
C VAL A 505 -17.36 -14.29 -5.28
N LEU A 506 -16.36 -14.99 -4.74
CA LEU A 506 -14.95 -14.81 -5.13
C LEU A 506 -14.69 -15.08 -6.63
N ALA A 507 -15.29 -16.13 -7.19
CA ALA A 507 -15.06 -16.53 -8.58
C ALA A 507 -15.87 -15.72 -9.61
N GLN A 508 -16.92 -15.01 -9.18
CA GLN A 508 -17.88 -14.33 -10.06
C GLN A 508 -17.92 -12.80 -9.85
N THR A 509 -16.99 -12.23 -9.07
CA THR A 509 -16.83 -10.78 -8.88
C THR A 509 -15.37 -10.35 -9.04
N SER A 510 -15.05 -9.06 -8.92
CA SER A 510 -13.68 -8.56 -9.03
C SER A 510 -13.47 -7.31 -8.17
N SER A 511 -12.52 -7.40 -7.24
CA SER A 511 -12.11 -6.37 -6.27
C SER A 511 -10.59 -6.40 -6.09
N GLY A 512 -10.03 -5.43 -5.37
CA GLY A 512 -8.60 -5.43 -5.00
C GLY A 512 -8.26 -6.56 -4.02
N GLY A 513 -8.89 -6.51 -2.85
CA GLY A 513 -8.90 -7.58 -1.84
C GLY A 513 -10.25 -8.30 -1.72
N PHE A 514 -10.23 -9.51 -1.18
CA PHE A 514 -11.43 -10.28 -0.82
C PHE A 514 -11.23 -10.91 0.57
N CYS A 515 -12.27 -10.91 1.41
CA CYS A 515 -12.25 -11.68 2.65
C CYS A 515 -13.57 -12.43 2.89
N GLY A 516 -13.45 -13.72 3.20
CA GLY A 516 -14.58 -14.59 3.52
C GLY A 516 -14.75 -14.72 5.04
N ASN A 517 -15.95 -14.44 5.54
CA ASN A 517 -16.32 -14.48 6.97
C ASN A 517 -15.54 -13.55 7.92
N ASP A 518 -14.70 -12.64 7.41
CA ASP A 518 -14.01 -11.59 8.18
C ASP A 518 -13.78 -10.34 7.30
N GLY A 519 -13.12 -9.30 7.83
CA GLY A 519 -12.97 -7.99 7.18
C GLY A 519 -11.54 -7.44 7.18
N PHE A 520 -11.25 -6.53 8.12
CA PHE A 520 -10.02 -5.74 8.24
C PHE A 520 -8.72 -6.56 8.11
N MET A 521 -8.71 -7.78 8.67
CA MET A 521 -7.51 -8.60 8.91
C MET A 521 -6.70 -8.94 7.65
N HIS A 522 -7.30 -8.96 6.45
CA HIS A 522 -6.55 -9.24 5.22
C HIS A 522 -5.45 -8.18 4.95
N MET A 523 -5.64 -6.92 5.38
CA MET A 523 -4.65 -5.85 5.22
C MET A 523 -3.42 -6.02 6.12
N THR A 524 -3.55 -6.69 7.27
CA THR A 524 -2.46 -6.81 8.25
C THR A 524 -1.42 -7.86 7.85
N LEU A 525 -1.66 -8.59 6.76
CA LEU A 525 -0.83 -9.70 6.29
C LEU A 525 0.06 -9.26 5.11
N ALA A 526 1.23 -8.70 5.40
CA ALA A 526 2.21 -8.20 4.42
C ALA A 526 2.84 -9.26 3.48
N SER A 527 2.30 -10.49 3.43
CA SER A 527 2.55 -11.49 2.39
C SER A 527 1.46 -11.56 1.33
N LEU A 528 0.37 -10.80 1.49
CA LEU A 528 -0.59 -10.49 0.43
C LEU A 528 -0.25 -9.11 -0.17
N PRO A 529 -0.42 -8.91 -1.49
CA PRO A 529 -0.38 -7.57 -2.07
C PRO A 529 -1.64 -6.82 -1.64
N PHE A 530 -1.47 -5.61 -1.11
CA PHE A 530 -2.57 -4.66 -0.93
C PHE A 530 -2.59 -3.72 -2.13
N GLY A 531 -3.71 -3.59 -2.82
CA GLY A 531 -3.84 -2.76 -4.03
C GLY A 531 -5.25 -2.80 -4.61
N GLY A 532 -5.66 -1.73 -5.29
CA GLY A 532 -6.95 -1.64 -5.99
C GLY A 532 -6.94 -2.14 -7.43
N VAL A 533 -8.13 -2.20 -8.06
CA VAL A 533 -8.27 -2.59 -9.47
C VAL A 533 -9.34 -1.77 -10.19
N GLY A 534 -8.99 -1.13 -11.31
CA GLY A 534 -9.91 -0.26 -12.04
C GLY A 534 -10.10 1.07 -11.30
N ALA A 535 -11.34 1.47 -11.03
CA ALA A 535 -11.60 2.72 -10.31
C ALA A 535 -11.10 2.75 -8.85
N SER A 536 -10.94 1.58 -8.20
CA SER A 536 -10.32 1.48 -6.87
C SER A 536 -8.80 1.48 -6.90
N GLY A 537 -8.14 1.37 -8.05
CA GLY A 537 -6.69 1.55 -8.11
C GLY A 537 -5.94 0.84 -9.23
N MET A 538 -4.63 1.02 -9.19
CA MET A 538 -3.64 0.29 -9.98
C MET A 538 -2.29 0.26 -9.25
N GLY A 539 -1.56 -0.84 -9.39
CA GLY A 539 -0.39 -1.13 -8.55
C GLY A 539 -0.77 -1.87 -7.27
N SER A 540 0.23 -2.13 -6.42
CA SER A 540 0.04 -2.75 -5.11
C SER A 540 1.28 -2.58 -4.24
N TYR A 541 1.15 -2.65 -2.92
CA TYR A 541 2.26 -2.58 -1.96
C TYR A 541 2.03 -3.51 -0.75
N HIS A 542 2.66 -3.18 0.38
CA HIS A 542 2.96 -4.00 1.57
C HIS A 542 4.17 -4.95 1.35
N GLY A 543 5.03 -5.08 2.37
CA GLY A 543 6.18 -5.96 2.45
C GLY A 543 7.05 -6.03 1.18
N LYS A 544 7.11 -7.24 0.61
CA LYS A 544 7.85 -7.54 -0.63
C LYS A 544 7.32 -6.73 -1.82
N PHE A 545 6.01 -6.53 -1.90
CA PHE A 545 5.35 -5.79 -2.98
C PHE A 545 5.69 -4.30 -2.91
N SER A 546 5.81 -3.71 -1.71
CA SER A 546 6.35 -2.34 -1.54
C SER A 546 7.76 -2.22 -2.14
N PHE A 547 8.66 -3.17 -1.87
CA PHE A 547 10.02 -3.16 -2.44
C PHE A 547 10.02 -3.31 -3.97
N ASP A 548 9.17 -4.21 -4.50
CA ASP A 548 9.07 -4.45 -5.94
C ASP A 548 8.48 -3.24 -6.68
N THR A 549 7.41 -2.64 -6.15
CA THR A 549 6.74 -1.45 -6.72
C THR A 549 7.66 -0.25 -6.86
N PHE A 550 8.60 -0.06 -5.92
CA PHE A 550 9.62 0.99 -6.01
C PHE A 550 10.95 0.54 -6.66
N SER A 551 10.97 -0.62 -7.34
CA SER A 551 12.12 -1.15 -8.08
C SER A 551 11.80 -1.40 -9.56
N HIS A 552 12.70 -1.00 -10.46
CA HIS A 552 12.70 -1.51 -11.83
C HIS A 552 13.27 -2.94 -11.87
N HIS A 553 12.51 -3.87 -12.44
CA HIS A 553 12.88 -5.28 -12.60
C HIS A 553 13.61 -5.49 -13.94
N ARG A 554 14.88 -5.08 -13.98
CA ARG A 554 15.73 -5.13 -15.17
C ARG A 554 16.12 -6.56 -15.56
N ALA A 555 15.63 -7.01 -16.71
CA ALA A 555 16.08 -8.26 -17.32
C ALA A 555 17.53 -8.17 -17.81
N CYS A 556 18.36 -9.15 -17.43
CA CYS A 556 19.77 -9.26 -17.77
C CYS A 556 20.06 -10.62 -18.42
N LEU A 557 20.65 -10.61 -19.62
CA LEU A 557 21.18 -11.80 -20.30
C LEU A 557 22.68 -11.59 -20.58
N LEU A 558 23.53 -12.25 -19.82
CA LEU A 558 24.99 -12.18 -19.98
C LEU A 558 25.48 -13.43 -20.72
N ARG A 559 25.78 -13.24 -22.01
CA ARG A 559 26.43 -14.23 -22.87
C ARG A 559 27.95 -14.22 -22.67
N ARG A 560 28.58 -15.39 -22.65
CA ARG A 560 30.05 -15.51 -22.63
C ARG A 560 30.61 -15.22 -24.03
N PRO A 561 31.71 -14.47 -24.18
CA PRO A 561 32.42 -14.36 -25.45
C PRO A 561 32.86 -15.73 -25.99
N GLY A 562 32.80 -15.91 -27.31
CA GLY A 562 33.11 -17.17 -27.98
C GLY A 562 31.85 -17.95 -28.41
N LEU A 563 31.99 -19.25 -28.67
CA LEU A 563 30.92 -20.13 -29.16
C LEU A 563 30.23 -19.71 -30.46
N GLU A 564 30.79 -18.76 -31.23
CA GLU A 564 30.17 -18.24 -32.46
C GLU A 564 29.84 -19.29 -33.53
N LYS A 565 30.51 -20.45 -33.54
CA LYS A 565 30.11 -21.59 -34.40
C LYS A 565 28.71 -22.11 -34.05
N ILE A 566 28.33 -22.12 -32.77
CA ILE A 566 26.97 -22.46 -32.32
C ILE A 566 26.00 -21.33 -32.70
N TYR A 567 26.40 -20.06 -32.52
CA TYR A 567 25.56 -18.91 -32.84
C TYR A 567 25.41 -18.62 -34.34
N SER A 568 26.25 -19.23 -35.20
CA SER A 568 26.11 -19.17 -36.67
C SER A 568 24.74 -19.62 -37.18
N ILE A 569 24.04 -20.45 -36.40
CA ILE A 569 22.69 -20.97 -36.65
C ILE A 569 21.62 -19.88 -36.86
N ARG A 570 21.83 -18.67 -36.30
CA ARG A 570 20.93 -17.51 -36.43
C ARG A 570 21.47 -16.43 -37.38
N TYR A 571 22.66 -16.62 -37.95
CA TYR A 571 23.26 -15.65 -38.88
C TYR A 571 22.90 -15.99 -40.34
N PRO A 572 22.87 -15.00 -41.26
CA PRO A 572 22.78 -15.26 -42.69
C PRO A 572 24.01 -16.05 -43.22
N PRO A 573 23.87 -16.81 -44.33
CA PRO A 573 22.64 -17.06 -45.08
C PRO A 573 21.70 -18.04 -44.35
N TYR A 574 20.41 -17.76 -44.38
CA TYR A 574 19.39 -18.59 -43.72
C TYR A 574 19.16 -19.89 -44.48
N SER A 575 18.82 -20.97 -43.77
CA SER A 575 18.45 -22.26 -44.36
C SER A 575 17.31 -22.93 -43.60
N PRO A 576 16.49 -23.81 -44.23
CA PRO A 576 15.43 -24.54 -43.56
C PRO A 576 15.92 -25.40 -42.38
N ARG A 577 17.15 -25.91 -42.48
CA ARG A 577 17.82 -26.66 -41.39
C ARG A 577 18.09 -25.74 -40.19
N ASN A 578 18.69 -24.58 -40.42
CA ASN A 578 18.99 -23.61 -39.38
C ASN A 578 17.71 -23.09 -38.71
N LEU A 579 16.68 -22.77 -39.50
CA LEU A 579 15.37 -22.37 -39.00
C LEU A 579 14.76 -23.44 -38.09
N ARG A 580 14.71 -24.71 -38.51
CA ARG A 580 14.17 -25.81 -37.69
C ARG A 580 14.92 -25.95 -36.37
N MET A 581 16.26 -25.91 -36.40
CA MET A 581 17.07 -26.03 -35.19
C MET A 581 16.92 -24.83 -34.26
N LEU A 582 16.80 -23.61 -34.80
CA LEU A 582 16.58 -22.39 -34.02
C LEU A 582 15.19 -22.36 -33.35
N LEU A 583 14.14 -22.80 -34.05
CA LEU A 583 12.79 -22.92 -33.49
C LEU A 583 12.76 -23.89 -32.30
N VAL A 584 13.35 -25.09 -32.44
CA VAL A 584 13.50 -26.07 -31.34
C VAL A 584 14.37 -25.52 -30.20
N ALA A 585 15.34 -24.65 -30.50
CA ALA A 585 16.17 -24.04 -29.46
C ALA A 585 15.44 -22.91 -28.70
N MET A 586 14.55 -22.17 -29.38
CA MET A 586 13.77 -21.07 -28.81
C MET A 586 12.51 -21.53 -28.07
N GLU A 587 12.00 -22.73 -28.40
CA GLU A 587 10.83 -23.39 -27.80
C GLU A 587 10.78 -23.25 -26.26
N ALA A 588 9.62 -22.82 -25.76
CA ALA A 588 9.37 -22.59 -24.35
C ALA A 588 9.15 -23.92 -23.60
N ARG A 589 10.20 -24.74 -23.49
CA ARG A 589 10.18 -26.01 -22.78
C ARG A 589 9.97 -25.79 -21.29
N SER A 590 8.79 -26.17 -20.80
CA SER A 590 8.41 -26.12 -19.39
C SER A 590 9.20 -27.16 -18.59
N CYS A 591 10.41 -26.81 -18.17
CA CYS A 591 11.19 -27.57 -17.18
C CYS A 591 10.57 -27.47 -15.79
N SER A 592 9.43 -28.13 -15.61
CA SER A 592 8.74 -28.31 -14.33
C SER A 592 8.04 -29.67 -14.31
N CYS A 593 8.84 -30.74 -14.40
CA CYS A 593 8.47 -32.03 -13.82
C CYS A 593 8.52 -31.93 -12.29
N THR A 594 7.63 -31.11 -11.72
CA THR A 594 7.32 -31.17 -10.30
C THR A 594 6.46 -32.41 -10.11
N LEU A 595 7.07 -33.50 -9.65
CA LEU A 595 6.31 -34.65 -9.14
C LEU A 595 5.47 -34.16 -7.96
N LEU A 596 4.16 -34.44 -8.01
CA LEU A 596 3.16 -34.11 -7.00
C LEU A 596 3.24 -35.06 -5.80
#